data_AF-A0A971LIJ9-F1
#
_entry.id   AF-A0A971LIJ9-F1
#
_cell.length_a   1.000
_cell.length_b   1.000
_cell.length_c   1.000
_cell.angle_alpha   90.00
_cell.angle_beta   90.00
_cell.angle_gamma   90.00
#
_symmetry.space_group_name_H-M   'P 1'
#
loop_
_entity.id
_entity.type
_entity.pdbx_description
1 polymer ?
#
loop_
_entity_poly.entity_id
_entity_poly.type
_entity_poly.pdbx_seq_one_letter_code
_entity_poly.pdbx_strand_id
1 'polypeptide(L)'
;SLITGLVVYLVVRQQVRGLTVANEMLLPLLVFMVLFFLLRSVYIPEQSLALVNHQSGWLWSSLLYLGSNSAILLTTTPALMAETDTRNFRNGTLIAAGLLLFLLLTNIHLLNKYEAIIGQSDLPLLPIAQYLLPQLPWSYGFILFIALITTAFANALSLSKYLQQLWPRQTDIALLIAIVAAAYLAQQGFGQLVATLYPLTGYLCLGFYLISFCRLLFSF
;
A
#
# COMPACT_ATOMS: atom_id res chain seq x y z
N SER A 1 -7.82 -6.93 15.60
CA SER A 1 -8.74 -7.15 14.46
C SER A 1 -10.06 -6.40 14.66
N LEU A 2 -10.83 -6.65 15.72
CA LEU A 2 -12.12 -5.98 15.96
C LEU A 2 -12.01 -4.47 16.24
N ILE A 3 -11.02 -4.06 17.03
CA ILE A 3 -10.76 -2.63 17.30
C ILE A 3 -10.42 -1.90 16.00
N THR A 4 -9.59 -2.50 15.15
CA THR A 4 -9.23 -1.97 13.84
C THR A 4 -10.44 -1.87 12.91
N GLY A 5 -11.31 -2.89 12.91
CA GLY A 5 -12.57 -2.86 12.16
C GLY A 5 -13.55 -1.80 12.66
N LEU A 6 -13.65 -1.59 13.98
CA LEU A 6 -14.46 -0.53 14.58
C LEU A 6 -13.92 0.86 14.20
N VAL A 7 -12.61 1.05 14.26
CA VAL A 7 -11.96 2.30 13.83
C VAL A 7 -12.22 2.55 12.35
N VAL A 8 -12.04 1.56 11.48
CA VAL A 8 -12.33 1.70 10.04
C VAL A 8 -13.81 2.05 9.83
N TYR A 9 -14.74 1.37 10.50
CA TYR A 9 -16.17 1.65 10.39
C TYR A 9 -16.54 3.07 10.85
N LEU A 10 -15.99 3.55 11.97
CA LEU A 10 -16.22 4.90 12.48
C LEU A 10 -15.61 5.97 11.57
N VAL A 11 -14.44 5.69 11.00
CA VAL A 11 -13.76 6.62 10.09
C VAL A 11 -14.48 6.67 8.73
N VAL A 12 -15.19 5.62 8.28
CA VAL A 12 -16.10 5.66 7.10
C VAL A 12 -17.25 6.64 7.22
N ARG A 13 -17.63 7.01 8.45
CA ARG A 13 -18.56 8.12 8.63
C ARG A 13 -17.93 9.49 8.40
N GLN A 14 -16.60 9.59 8.45
CA GLN A 14 -15.87 10.78 8.02
C GLN A 14 -15.76 10.77 6.50
N GLN A 15 -16.21 11.86 5.86
CA GLN A 15 -16.20 11.99 4.41
C GLN A 15 -14.77 11.97 3.83
N VAL A 16 -14.65 12.01 2.51
CA VAL A 16 -13.38 12.00 1.74
C VAL A 16 -12.29 12.91 2.31
N ARG A 17 -12.65 14.05 2.91
CA ARG A 17 -11.73 15.02 3.53
C ARG A 17 -10.87 14.44 4.66
N GLY A 18 -11.39 13.50 5.45
CA GLY A 18 -10.61 12.87 6.54
C GLY A 18 -9.49 11.97 5.99
N LEU A 19 -9.77 11.28 4.87
CA LEU A 19 -8.80 10.41 4.20
C LEU A 19 -7.65 11.24 3.61
N THR A 20 -7.97 12.30 2.89
CA THR A 20 -6.98 13.12 2.20
C THR A 20 -6.03 13.78 3.19
N VAL A 21 -6.55 14.34 4.29
CA VAL A 21 -5.72 14.96 5.34
C VAL A 21 -4.82 13.92 6.02
N ALA A 22 -5.35 12.74 6.36
CA ALA A 22 -4.53 11.69 6.98
C ALA A 22 -3.40 11.22 6.04
N ASN A 23 -3.68 11.07 4.75
CA ASN A 23 -2.69 10.64 3.76
C ASN A 23 -1.65 11.73 3.47
N GLU A 24 -2.08 13.00 3.41
CA GLU A 24 -1.19 14.17 3.26
C GLU A 24 -0.23 14.34 4.44
N MET A 25 -0.64 13.99 5.66
CA MET A 25 0.25 13.99 6.83
C MET A 25 1.17 12.77 6.87
N LEU A 26 0.71 11.62 6.37
CA LEU A 26 1.46 10.37 6.41
C LEU A 26 2.62 10.33 5.40
N LEU A 27 2.41 10.85 4.19
CA LEU A 27 3.43 10.91 3.15
C LEU A 27 4.75 11.59 3.58
N PRO A 28 4.76 12.82 4.12
CA PRO A 28 5.99 13.48 4.57
C PRO A 28 6.63 12.75 5.75
N LEU A 29 5.84 12.14 6.63
CA LEU A 29 6.34 11.35 7.75
C LEU A 29 7.12 10.10 7.27
N LEU A 30 6.60 9.40 6.27
CA LEU A 30 7.28 8.26 5.64
C LEU A 30 8.59 8.69 4.98
N VAL A 31 8.56 9.79 4.20
CA VAL A 31 9.75 10.32 3.53
C VAL A 31 10.81 10.72 4.55
N PHE A 32 10.41 11.46 5.59
CA PHE A 32 11.30 11.84 6.69
C PHE A 32 11.94 10.62 7.35
N MET A 33 11.15 9.59 7.63
CA MET A 33 11.65 8.39 8.28
C MET A 33 12.66 7.63 7.41
N VAL A 34 12.36 7.47 6.12
CA VAL A 34 13.24 6.78 5.18
C VAL A 34 14.55 7.56 4.98
N LEU A 35 14.50 8.89 4.90
CA LEU A 35 15.69 9.74 4.89
C LEU A 35 16.50 9.61 6.19
N PHE A 36 15.82 9.56 7.33
CA PHE A 36 16.47 9.35 8.61
C PHE A 36 17.17 7.99 8.69
N PHE A 37 16.55 6.92 8.16
CA PHE A 37 17.17 5.60 8.05
C PHE A 37 18.42 5.63 7.16
N LEU A 38 18.34 6.31 6.01
CA LEU A 38 19.51 6.49 5.14
C LEU A 38 20.68 7.16 5.88
N LEU A 39 20.42 8.27 6.57
CA LEU A 39 21.44 9.00 7.33
C LEU A 39 22.04 8.14 8.45
N ARG A 40 21.19 7.44 9.21
CA ARG A 40 21.64 6.51 10.26
C ARG A 40 22.47 5.36 9.69
N SER A 41 22.10 4.88 8.51
CA SER A 41 22.81 3.77 7.86
C SER A 41 24.28 4.12 7.56
N VAL A 42 24.63 5.40 7.37
CA VAL A 42 26.02 5.83 7.12
C VAL A 42 26.93 5.48 8.30
N TYR A 43 26.42 5.56 9.52
CA TYR A 43 27.20 5.34 10.75
C TYR A 43 27.10 3.91 11.29
N ILE A 44 26.16 3.12 10.79
CA ILE A 44 25.88 1.77 11.28
C ILE A 44 26.47 0.77 10.27
N PRO A 45 27.36 -0.14 10.72
CA PRO A 45 28.06 -1.05 9.82
C PRO A 45 27.09 -1.98 9.10
N GLU A 46 27.49 -2.37 7.90
CA GLU A 46 26.73 -3.27 7.04
C GLU A 46 26.59 -4.65 7.69
N GLN A 47 25.43 -5.26 7.49
CA GLN A 47 25.16 -6.64 7.87
C GLN A 47 24.59 -7.36 6.66
N SER A 48 25.40 -7.44 5.59
CA SER A 48 25.05 -8.17 4.37
C SER A 48 25.66 -9.56 4.41
N LEU A 49 24.87 -10.57 4.06
CA LEU A 49 25.40 -11.84 3.60
C LEU A 49 25.50 -11.67 2.09
N ALA A 50 26.69 -11.83 1.49
CA ALA A 50 26.87 -11.63 0.05
C ALA A 50 26.23 -12.76 -0.79
N LEU A 51 24.98 -13.10 -0.52
CA LEU A 51 24.22 -14.13 -1.22
C LEU A 51 23.35 -13.45 -2.27
N VAL A 52 23.90 -13.28 -3.47
CA VAL A 52 23.11 -12.91 -4.64
C VAL A 52 22.16 -14.06 -4.95
N ASN A 53 20.96 -14.02 -4.36
CA ASN A 53 19.94 -15.01 -4.62
C ASN A 53 19.20 -14.61 -5.91
N HIS A 54 19.57 -15.22 -7.04
CA HIS A 54 18.84 -15.06 -8.29
C HIS A 54 17.49 -15.77 -8.20
N GLN A 55 16.46 -15.04 -7.78
CA GLN A 55 15.09 -15.52 -7.87
C GLN A 55 14.60 -15.41 -9.32
N SER A 56 14.31 -16.55 -9.94
CA SER A 56 13.63 -16.61 -11.22
C SER A 56 12.19 -16.10 -11.09
N GLY A 57 11.66 -15.47 -12.14
CA GLY A 57 10.28 -14.95 -12.13
C GLY A 57 10.08 -13.53 -11.58
N TRP A 58 11.15 -12.78 -11.30
CA TRP A 58 11.06 -11.39 -10.82
C TRP A 58 10.18 -10.49 -11.68
N LEU A 59 10.20 -10.67 -13.01
CA LEU A 59 9.35 -9.93 -13.96
C LEU A 59 7.87 -10.18 -13.68
N TRP A 60 7.48 -11.44 -13.50
CA TRP A 60 6.10 -11.80 -13.24
C TRP A 60 5.64 -11.31 -11.86
N SER A 61 6.49 -11.46 -10.85
CA SER A 61 6.23 -10.92 -9.51
C SER A 61 6.08 -9.39 -9.52
N SER A 62 6.88 -8.69 -10.34
CA SER A 62 6.79 -7.24 -10.50
C SER A 62 5.49 -6.82 -11.21
N LEU A 63 5.07 -7.56 -12.24
CA LEU A 63 3.78 -7.32 -12.92
C LEU A 63 2.59 -7.58 -11.99
N LEU A 64 2.62 -8.66 -11.22
CA LEU A 64 1.59 -8.94 -10.22
C LEU A 64 1.53 -7.86 -9.16
N TYR A 65 2.68 -7.43 -8.64
CA TYR A 65 2.75 -6.33 -7.67
C TYR A 65 2.21 -5.01 -8.25
N LEU A 66 2.51 -4.72 -9.52
CA LEU A 66 1.93 -3.57 -10.22
C LEU A 66 0.39 -3.68 -10.28
N GLY A 67 -0.14 -4.84 -10.67
CA GLY A 67 -1.58 -5.09 -10.74
C GLY A 67 -2.28 -4.98 -9.37
N SER A 68 -1.68 -5.53 -8.31
CA SER A 68 -2.25 -5.44 -6.96
C SER A 68 -2.32 -4.00 -6.46
N ASN A 69 -1.27 -3.21 -6.66
CA ASN A 69 -1.24 -1.82 -6.23
C ASN A 69 -2.14 -0.91 -7.09
N SER A 70 -2.34 -1.26 -8.36
CA SER A 70 -3.25 -0.51 -9.23
C SER A 70 -4.73 -0.72 -8.90
N ALA A 71 -5.09 -1.78 -8.18
CA ALA A 71 -6.48 -2.03 -7.75
C ALA A 71 -7.05 -0.85 -6.93
N ILE A 72 -6.23 -0.29 -6.03
CA ILE A 72 -6.61 0.88 -5.23
C ILE A 72 -6.80 2.08 -6.16
N LEU A 73 -5.87 2.32 -7.09
CA LEU A 73 -5.98 3.39 -8.08
C LEU A 73 -7.27 3.29 -8.90
N LEU A 74 -7.61 2.11 -9.43
CA LEU A 74 -8.81 1.93 -10.25
C LEU A 74 -10.10 2.25 -9.50
N THR A 75 -10.15 2.00 -8.19
CA THR A 75 -11.34 2.21 -7.37
C THR A 75 -11.44 3.63 -6.80
N THR A 76 -10.32 4.27 -6.46
CA THR A 76 -10.30 5.59 -5.82
C THR A 76 -10.21 6.74 -6.83
N THR A 77 -9.55 6.54 -7.98
CA THR A 77 -9.28 7.61 -8.95
C THR A 77 -10.55 8.21 -9.58
N PRO A 78 -11.62 7.44 -9.91
CA PRO A 78 -12.87 8.02 -10.39
C PRO A 78 -13.53 8.97 -9.38
N ALA A 79 -13.37 8.69 -8.07
CA ALA A 79 -13.89 9.54 -7.01
C ALA A 79 -13.07 10.82 -6.79
N LEU A 80 -11.81 10.86 -7.27
CA LEU A 80 -10.87 11.97 -7.07
C LEU A 80 -10.69 12.84 -8.33
N MET A 81 -10.79 12.25 -9.52
CA MET A 81 -10.64 12.98 -10.81
C MET A 81 -11.78 13.96 -11.08
N ALA A 82 -12.94 13.81 -10.44
CA ALA A 82 -14.05 14.74 -10.60
C ALA A 82 -13.74 16.16 -10.09
N GLU A 83 -12.70 16.33 -9.26
CA GLU A 83 -12.40 17.59 -8.58
C GLU A 83 -11.06 18.23 -8.99
N THR A 84 -10.38 17.76 -10.04
CA THR A 84 -8.99 18.20 -10.34
C THR A 84 -8.76 18.76 -11.76
N ASP A 85 -8.00 19.86 -11.82
CA ASP A 85 -7.61 20.58 -13.04
C ASP A 85 -6.44 19.89 -13.79
N THR A 86 -6.58 19.74 -15.11
CA THR A 86 -5.71 18.88 -15.97
C THR A 86 -4.22 19.27 -16.00
N ARG A 87 -3.89 20.56 -15.84
CA ARG A 87 -2.50 21.06 -15.96
C ARG A 87 -1.68 20.83 -14.69
N ASN A 88 -2.30 20.95 -13.52
CA ASN A 88 -1.67 20.66 -12.22
C ASN A 88 -1.47 19.16 -12.01
N PHE A 89 -2.34 18.35 -12.62
CA PHE A 89 -2.26 16.89 -12.56
C PHE A 89 -0.93 16.35 -13.10
N ARG A 90 -0.48 16.78 -14.28
CA ARG A 90 0.75 16.26 -14.91
C ARG A 90 2.00 16.51 -14.06
N ASN A 91 2.13 17.72 -13.51
CA ASN A 91 3.28 18.07 -12.68
C ASN A 91 3.25 17.31 -11.35
N GLY A 92 2.06 17.18 -10.73
CA GLY A 92 1.89 16.37 -9.52
C GLY A 92 2.27 14.91 -9.73
N THR A 93 1.85 14.31 -10.85
CA THR A 93 2.18 12.93 -11.19
C THR A 93 3.68 12.72 -11.38
N LEU A 94 4.40 13.64 -12.03
CA LEU A 94 5.84 13.55 -12.20
C LEU A 94 6.59 13.64 -10.88
N ILE A 95 6.19 14.55 -9.99
CA ILE A 95 6.78 14.68 -8.66
C ILE A 95 6.53 13.40 -7.84
N ALA A 96 5.30 12.89 -7.86
CA ALA A 96 4.95 11.65 -7.16
C ALA A 96 5.75 10.45 -7.69
N ALA A 97 5.92 10.33 -9.01
CA ALA A 97 6.72 9.28 -9.62
C ALA A 97 8.20 9.37 -9.19
N GLY A 98 8.79 10.57 -9.18
CA GLY A 98 10.15 10.79 -8.72
C GLY A 98 10.33 10.43 -7.24
N LEU A 99 9.39 10.82 -6.38
CA LEU A 99 9.38 10.48 -4.96
C LEU A 99 9.30 8.97 -4.74
N LEU A 100 8.40 8.29 -5.44
CA LEU A 100 8.26 6.83 -5.36
C LEU A 100 9.52 6.10 -5.83
N LEU A 101 10.15 6.58 -6.91
CA LEU A 101 11.41 6.02 -7.40
C LEU A 101 12.53 6.20 -6.36
N PHE A 102 12.64 7.39 -5.76
CA PHE A 102 13.60 7.67 -4.70
C PHE A 102 13.42 6.75 -3.48
N LEU A 103 12.17 6.60 -3.02
CA LEU A 103 11.82 5.68 -1.93
C LEU A 103 12.16 4.23 -2.29
N LEU A 104 11.85 3.79 -3.51
CA LEU A 104 12.16 2.44 -3.98
C LEU A 104 13.66 2.15 -3.94
N LEU A 105 14.47 3.02 -4.54
CA LEU A 105 15.94 2.87 -4.58
C LEU A 105 16.54 2.85 -3.17
N THR A 106 16.03 3.72 -2.30
CA THR A 106 16.43 3.76 -0.89
C THR A 106 16.15 2.45 -0.17
N ASN A 107 14.94 1.90 -0.35
CA ASN A 107 14.57 0.63 0.26
C ASN A 107 15.45 -0.51 -0.24
N ILE A 108 15.70 -0.59 -1.55
CA ILE A 108 16.62 -1.59 -2.12
C ILE A 108 18.01 -1.47 -1.50
N HIS A 109 18.53 -0.25 -1.35
CA HIS A 109 19.82 -0.02 -0.72
C HIS A 109 19.86 -0.52 0.74
N LEU A 110 18.85 -0.17 1.55
CA LEU A 110 18.76 -0.60 2.94
C LEU A 110 18.60 -2.13 3.08
N LEU A 111 17.79 -2.74 2.22
CA LEU A 111 17.58 -4.20 2.21
C LEU A 111 18.87 -4.95 1.90
N ASN A 112 19.63 -4.50 0.88
CA ASN A 112 20.91 -5.12 0.53
C ASN A 112 21.96 -4.93 1.65
N LYS A 113 21.98 -3.75 2.27
CA LYS A 113 22.97 -3.42 3.31
C LYS A 113 22.77 -4.19 4.61
N TYR A 114 21.53 -4.56 4.93
CA TYR A 114 21.14 -5.20 6.19
C TYR A 114 20.48 -6.57 5.97
N GLU A 115 20.82 -7.26 4.88
CA GLU A 115 20.22 -8.54 4.49
C GLU A 115 20.23 -9.58 5.61
N ALA A 116 21.32 -9.68 6.37
CA ALA A 116 21.47 -10.64 7.46
C ALA A 116 20.44 -10.44 8.59
N ILE A 117 19.89 -9.23 8.72
CA ILE A 117 18.94 -8.83 9.77
C ILE A 117 17.50 -9.17 9.37
N ILE A 118 17.23 -9.31 8.07
CA ILE A 118 15.86 -9.50 7.54
C ILE A 118 15.27 -10.84 7.97
N GLY A 119 16.08 -11.90 8.04
CA GLY A 119 15.63 -13.25 8.39
C GLY A 119 14.47 -13.74 7.50
N GLN A 120 13.48 -14.42 8.10
CA GLN A 120 12.22 -14.81 7.45
C GLN A 120 11.07 -13.85 7.76
N SER A 121 11.37 -12.56 8.03
CA SER A 121 10.31 -11.61 8.38
C SER A 121 9.46 -11.25 7.16
N ASP A 122 8.14 -11.30 7.31
CA ASP A 122 7.20 -10.85 6.27
C ASP A 122 7.29 -9.34 5.99
N LEU A 123 7.87 -8.58 6.93
CA LEU A 123 8.03 -7.12 6.88
C LEU A 123 9.53 -6.77 7.01
N PRO A 124 10.31 -6.89 5.93
CA PRO A 124 11.78 -6.88 6.00
C PRO A 124 12.38 -5.57 6.51
N LEU A 125 11.68 -4.44 6.34
CA LEU A 125 12.12 -3.14 6.83
C LEU A 125 11.88 -2.93 8.33
N LEU A 126 10.98 -3.71 8.95
CA LEU A 126 10.70 -3.59 10.38
C LEU A 126 11.90 -3.98 11.26
N PRO A 127 12.55 -5.14 11.09
CA PRO A 127 13.75 -5.47 11.88
C PRO A 127 14.92 -4.53 11.56
N ILE A 128 15.05 -4.07 10.30
CA ILE A 128 16.05 -3.05 9.92
C ILE A 128 15.79 -1.73 10.68
N ALA A 129 14.54 -1.29 10.76
CA ALA A 129 14.17 -0.09 11.51
C ALA A 129 14.50 -0.20 13.00
N GLN A 130 14.21 -1.36 13.61
CA GLN A 130 14.53 -1.63 15.01
C GLN A 130 16.04 -1.62 15.26
N TYR A 131 16.81 -2.11 14.30
CA TYR A 131 18.28 -2.09 14.36
C TYR A 131 18.87 -0.68 14.16
N LEU A 132 18.34 0.11 13.23
CA LEU A 132 18.79 1.48 12.96
C LEU A 132 18.40 2.46 14.07
N LEU A 133 17.21 2.26 14.67
CA LEU A 133 16.62 3.07 15.74
C LEU A 133 16.29 2.22 16.99
N PRO A 134 17.30 1.72 17.72
CA PRO A 134 17.06 0.95 18.94
C PRO A 134 16.39 1.79 20.04
N GLN A 135 16.47 3.12 19.95
CA GLN A 135 15.83 4.04 20.90
C GLN A 135 14.31 4.19 20.65
N LEU A 136 13.84 3.97 19.42
CA LEU A 136 12.42 4.04 19.03
C LEU A 136 12.02 2.87 18.12
N PRO A 137 12.13 1.61 18.58
CA PRO A 137 11.91 0.42 17.76
C PRO A 137 10.46 0.29 17.25
N TRP A 138 9.50 0.90 17.97
CA TRP A 138 8.08 0.90 17.63
C TRP A 138 7.68 1.95 16.59
N SER A 139 8.54 2.92 16.29
CA SER A 139 8.21 4.06 15.42
C SER A 139 7.77 3.61 14.02
N TYR A 140 8.51 2.68 13.41
CA TYR A 140 8.18 2.16 12.08
C TYR A 140 6.88 1.36 12.10
N GLY A 141 6.68 0.54 13.13
CA GLY A 141 5.44 -0.22 13.32
C GLY A 141 4.23 0.71 13.46
N PHE A 142 4.36 1.83 14.17
CA PHE A 142 3.30 2.83 14.31
C PHE A 142 2.98 3.52 12.97
N ILE A 143 4.00 3.92 12.22
CA ILE A 143 3.82 4.54 10.90
C ILE A 143 3.17 3.55 9.91
N LEU A 144 3.64 2.30 9.89
CA LEU A 144 3.03 1.23 9.11
C LEU A 144 1.57 1.01 9.50
N PHE A 145 1.26 1.02 10.79
CA PHE A 145 -0.11 0.85 11.26
C PHE A 145 -1.03 1.96 10.75
N ILE A 146 -0.60 3.23 10.81
CA ILE A 146 -1.37 4.34 10.24
C ILE A 146 -1.53 4.16 8.72
N ALA A 147 -0.47 3.77 8.00
CA ALA A 147 -0.51 3.56 6.56
C ALA A 147 -1.49 2.44 6.14
N LEU A 148 -1.56 1.38 6.92
CA LEU A 148 -2.50 0.28 6.69
C LEU A 148 -3.94 0.70 6.98
N ILE A 149 -4.17 1.49 8.04
CA ILE A 149 -5.50 2.03 8.36
C ILE A 149 -5.98 2.98 7.27
N THR A 150 -5.15 3.91 6.79
CA THR A 150 -5.56 4.84 5.72
C THR A 150 -5.90 4.10 4.43
N THR A 151 -5.17 3.04 4.10
CA THR A 151 -5.46 2.19 2.94
C THR A 151 -6.76 1.40 3.11
N ALA A 152 -6.95 0.77 4.27
CA ALA A 152 -8.21 0.08 4.59
C ALA A 152 -9.39 1.05 4.55
N PHE A 153 -9.17 2.28 5.00
CA PHE A 153 -10.14 3.34 5.00
C PHE A 153 -10.56 3.76 3.58
N ALA A 154 -9.58 4.01 2.70
CA ALA A 154 -9.83 4.31 1.29
C ALA A 154 -10.64 3.20 0.60
N ASN A 155 -10.28 1.94 0.83
CA ASN A 155 -10.98 0.79 0.26
C ASN A 155 -12.42 0.66 0.78
N ALA A 156 -12.64 0.89 2.09
CA ALA A 156 -13.98 0.85 2.67
C ALA A 156 -14.88 1.99 2.14
N LEU A 157 -14.33 3.18 1.90
CA LEU A 157 -15.04 4.29 1.25
C LEU A 157 -15.40 3.97 -0.22
N SER A 158 -14.46 3.42 -0.98
CA SER A 158 -14.72 3.00 -2.37
C SER A 158 -15.81 1.92 -2.42
N LEU A 159 -15.73 0.94 -1.52
CA LEU A 159 -16.73 -0.12 -1.40
C LEU A 159 -18.09 0.43 -0.99
N SER A 160 -18.17 1.37 -0.04
CA SER A 160 -19.43 1.95 0.39
C SER A 160 -20.13 2.70 -0.75
N LYS A 161 -19.40 3.51 -1.52
CA LYS A 161 -19.93 4.19 -2.72
C LYS A 161 -20.43 3.21 -3.77
N TYR A 162 -19.69 2.13 -4.02
CA TYR A 162 -20.09 1.09 -4.95
C TYR A 162 -21.37 0.37 -4.49
N LEU A 163 -21.44 -0.03 -3.22
CA LEU A 163 -22.62 -0.66 -2.63
C LEU A 163 -23.82 0.28 -2.59
N GLN A 164 -23.62 1.59 -2.46
CA GLN A 164 -24.69 2.58 -2.50
C GLN A 164 -25.33 2.67 -3.89
N GLN A 165 -24.56 2.48 -4.96
CA GLN A 165 -25.06 2.44 -6.33
C GLN A 165 -25.86 1.16 -6.62
N LEU A 166 -25.42 0.01 -6.08
CA LEU A 166 -26.10 -1.27 -6.30
C LEU A 166 -27.30 -1.49 -5.38
N TRP A 167 -27.14 -1.22 -4.09
CA TRP A 167 -28.12 -1.51 -3.02
C TRP A 167 -28.23 -0.34 -2.03
N PRO A 168 -28.85 0.78 -2.42
CA PRO A 168 -28.87 2.02 -1.63
C PRO A 168 -29.53 1.89 -0.24
N ARG A 169 -30.42 0.90 -0.03
CA ARG A 169 -31.09 0.68 1.25
C ARG A 169 -30.34 -0.24 2.22
N GLN A 170 -29.34 -0.99 1.73
CA GLN A 170 -28.66 -2.03 2.51
C GLN A 170 -27.14 -1.77 2.63
N THR A 171 -26.68 -0.62 2.14
CA THR A 171 -25.25 -0.26 2.07
C THR A 171 -24.53 -0.42 3.40
N ASP A 172 -25.12 0.09 4.49
CA ASP A 172 -24.49 0.04 5.82
C ASP A 172 -24.32 -1.38 6.35
N ILE A 173 -25.31 -2.26 6.12
CA ILE A 173 -25.28 -3.66 6.55
C ILE A 173 -24.26 -4.44 5.70
N ALA A 174 -24.28 -4.25 4.38
CA ALA A 174 -23.34 -4.90 3.47
C ALA A 174 -21.89 -4.47 3.76
N LEU A 175 -21.65 -3.19 4.04
CA LEU A 175 -20.34 -2.68 4.42
C LEU A 175 -19.87 -3.26 5.76
N LEU A 176 -20.76 -3.33 6.76
CA LEU A 176 -20.43 -3.92 8.06
C LEU A 176 -20.04 -5.40 7.92
N ILE A 177 -20.81 -6.18 7.14
CA ILE A 177 -20.50 -7.58 6.85
C ILE A 177 -19.13 -7.70 6.18
N ALA A 178 -18.84 -6.86 5.19
CA ALA A 178 -17.55 -6.86 4.50
C ALA A 178 -16.38 -6.54 5.44
N ILE A 179 -16.52 -5.55 6.32
CA ILE A 179 -15.49 -5.19 7.30
C ILE A 179 -15.26 -6.33 8.30
N VAL A 180 -16.33 -6.96 8.80
CA VAL A 180 -16.22 -8.09 9.73
C VAL A 180 -15.56 -9.30 9.06
N ALA A 181 -15.95 -9.63 7.83
CA ALA A 181 -15.31 -10.69 7.06
C ALA A 181 -13.82 -10.42 6.82
N ALA A 182 -13.46 -9.18 6.45
CA ALA A 182 -12.07 -8.76 6.29
C ALA A 182 -11.28 -8.85 7.60
N ALA A 183 -11.87 -8.45 8.73
CA ALA A 183 -11.25 -8.54 10.05
C ALA A 183 -11.05 -9.98 10.53
N TYR A 184 -11.89 -10.91 10.08
CA TYR A 184 -11.71 -12.35 10.33
C TYR A 184 -10.58 -12.92 9.48
N LEU A 185 -10.57 -12.63 8.17
CA LEU A 185 -9.50 -13.04 7.27
C LEU A 185 -8.13 -12.51 7.69
N ALA A 186 -8.08 -11.27 8.20
CA ALA A 186 -6.86 -10.63 8.70
C ALA A 186 -6.16 -11.40 9.84
N GLN A 187 -6.81 -12.38 10.47
CA GLN A 187 -6.23 -13.20 11.54
C GLN A 187 -5.35 -14.35 11.03
N GLN A 188 -5.38 -14.66 9.73
CA GLN A 188 -4.62 -15.78 9.14
C GLN A 188 -3.10 -15.51 9.03
N GLY A 189 -2.62 -14.35 9.48
CA GLY A 189 -1.21 -13.97 9.41
C GLY A 189 -0.89 -13.18 8.13
N PHE A 190 -0.05 -12.16 8.29
CA PHE A 190 0.22 -11.18 7.23
C PHE A 190 0.88 -11.83 6.00
N GLY A 191 1.91 -12.65 6.17
CA GLY A 191 2.59 -13.33 5.06
C GLY A 191 1.65 -14.20 4.21
N GLN A 192 0.77 -14.99 4.83
CA GLN A 192 -0.16 -15.86 4.11
C GLN A 192 -1.25 -15.07 3.35
N LEU A 193 -1.72 -13.96 3.92
CA LEU A 193 -2.64 -13.05 3.26
C LEU A 193 -1.99 -12.38 2.04
N VAL A 194 -0.76 -11.88 2.18
CA VAL A 194 -0.04 -11.26 1.06
C VAL A 194 0.23 -12.28 -0.04
N ALA A 195 0.71 -13.47 0.31
CA ALA A 195 1.02 -14.54 -0.65
C ALA A 195 -0.20 -15.01 -1.47
N THR A 196 -1.42 -14.87 -0.93
CA THR A 196 -2.66 -15.26 -1.60
C THR A 196 -3.36 -14.10 -2.31
N LEU A 197 -3.54 -12.97 -1.62
CA LEU A 197 -4.29 -11.83 -2.13
C LEU A 197 -3.51 -11.03 -3.18
N TYR A 198 -2.17 -10.94 -3.10
CA TYR A 198 -1.41 -10.19 -4.10
C TYR A 198 -1.53 -10.84 -5.48
N PRO A 199 -1.20 -12.13 -5.68
CA PRO A 199 -1.37 -12.75 -6.99
C PRO A 199 -2.81 -12.65 -7.49
N LEU A 200 -3.80 -12.93 -6.63
CA LEU A 200 -5.22 -12.87 -7.02
C LEU A 200 -5.63 -11.50 -7.55
N THR A 201 -5.35 -10.44 -6.79
CA THR A 201 -5.68 -9.06 -7.20
C THR A 201 -4.86 -8.60 -8.40
N GLY A 202 -3.60 -9.03 -8.49
CA GLY A 202 -2.71 -8.76 -9.61
C GLY A 202 -3.24 -9.34 -10.92
N TYR A 203 -3.63 -10.62 -10.93
CA TYR A 203 -4.23 -11.26 -12.10
C TYR A 203 -5.52 -10.59 -12.56
N LEU A 204 -6.41 -10.22 -11.63
CA LEU A 204 -7.66 -9.54 -11.94
C LEU A 204 -7.41 -8.18 -12.62
N CYS A 205 -6.50 -7.38 -12.08
CA CYS A 205 -6.19 -6.06 -12.64
C CYS A 205 -5.43 -6.15 -13.97
N LEU A 206 -4.46 -7.06 -14.09
CA LEU A 206 -3.76 -7.28 -15.35
C LEU A 206 -4.71 -7.78 -16.44
N GLY A 207 -5.64 -8.68 -16.11
CA GLY A 207 -6.70 -9.12 -17.02
C GLY A 207 -7.58 -7.96 -17.47
N PHE A 208 -8.00 -7.08 -16.55
CA PHE A 208 -8.75 -5.88 -16.88
C PHE A 208 -7.99 -4.94 -17.83
N TYR A 209 -6.69 -4.72 -17.59
CA TYR A 209 -5.86 -3.92 -18.48
C TYR A 209 -5.69 -4.55 -19.86
N LEU A 210 -5.48 -5.86 -19.95
CA LEU A 210 -5.39 -6.57 -21.22
C LEU A 210 -6.69 -6.46 -22.02
N ILE A 211 -7.85 -6.67 -21.39
CA ILE A 211 -9.16 -6.53 -22.05
C ILE A 211 -9.36 -5.09 -22.54
N SER A 212 -9.04 -4.10 -21.70
CA SER A 212 -9.17 -2.68 -22.05
C SER A 212 -8.25 -2.29 -23.20
N PHE A 213 -7.02 -2.80 -23.20
CA PHE A 213 -6.04 -2.58 -24.28
C PHE A 213 -6.48 -3.23 -25.59
N CYS A 214 -6.96 -4.48 -25.56
CA CYS A 214 -7.52 -5.16 -26.73
C CYS A 214 -8.70 -4.38 -27.30
N ARG A 215 -9.63 -3.92 -26.46
CA ARG A 215 -10.79 -3.13 -26.91
C ARG A 215 -10.37 -1.84 -27.61
N LEU A 216 -9.30 -1.20 -27.13
CA LEU A 216 -8.78 0.03 -27.72
C LEU A 216 -8.12 -0.24 -29.09
N LEU A 217 -7.39 -1.34 -29.22
CA LEU A 217 -6.81 -1.78 -30.49
C LEU A 217 -7.85 -2.14 -31.56
N PHE A 218 -8.96 -2.79 -31.18
CA PHE A 218 -10.06 -3.13 -32.10
C PHE A 218 -11.05 -1.98 -32.36
N SER A 219 -10.85 -0.82 -31.71
CA SER A 219 -11.67 0.38 -31.91
C SER A 219 -11.04 1.36 -32.93
N PHE A 220 -9.89 1.02 -33.52
CA PHE A 220 -9.25 1.69 -34.65
C PHE A 220 -9.38 0.83 -35.91
#